data_AF-A0A5P8VUB6-F1
#
_entry.id   AF-A0A5P8VUB6-F1
#
_cell.length_a   1.000
_cell.length_b   1.000
_cell.length_c   1.000
_cell.angle_alpha   90.00
_cell.angle_beta   90.00
_cell.angle_gamma   90.00
#
_symmetry.space_group_name_H-M   'P 1'
#
loop_
_entity.id
_entity.type
_entity.pdbx_description
1 polymer ?
#
loop_
_entity_poly.entity_id
_entity_poly.type
_entity_poly.pdbx_seq_one_letter_code
_entity_poly.pdbx_strand_id
1 'polypeptide(L)' 'MNQSLEITERIGDVPTQAMALWGLGHLAEQQGEYTKAISYLQPALEILQRLKSPDAESVSASLDRVMGVMGNS' A
#
# COMPACT_ATOMS: atom_id res chain seq x y z
N MET A 1 -11.78 10.27 -29.49
CA MET A 1 -10.73 9.45 -28.85
C MET A 1 -9.84 10.40 -28.07
N ASN A 2 -10.15 10.72 -26.81
CA ASN A 2 -9.27 11.48 -25.90
C ASN A 2 -9.83 11.54 -24.46
N GLN A 3 -10.35 10.42 -23.95
CA GLN A 3 -10.63 10.28 -22.51
C GLN A 3 -9.69 9.28 -21.82
N SER A 4 -8.82 8.61 -22.59
CA SER A 4 -7.88 7.64 -22.03
C SER A 4 -6.64 8.28 -21.42
N LEU A 5 -6.19 9.43 -21.94
CA LEU A 5 -4.88 10.00 -21.58
C LEU A 5 -4.84 10.64 -20.19
N GLU A 6 -5.87 11.41 -19.82
CA GLU A 6 -5.96 12.08 -18.52
C GLU A 6 -6.07 11.10 -17.33
N ILE A 7 -6.63 9.92 -17.59
CA ILE A 7 -6.69 8.83 -16.61
C ILE A 7 -5.29 8.24 -16.40
N THR A 8 -4.51 8.02 -17.47
CA THR A 8 -3.16 7.42 -17.37
C THR A 8 -2.16 8.28 -16.62
N GLU A 9 -2.19 9.61 -16.75
CA GLU A 9 -1.24 10.50 -16.06
C GLU A 9 -1.50 10.56 -14.55
N ARG A 10 -2.78 10.61 -14.13
CA ARG A 10 -3.16 10.45 -12.72
C ARG A 10 -2.89 9.05 -12.19
N ILE A 11 -2.98 8.02 -13.04
CA ILE A 11 -2.59 6.64 -12.74
C ILE A 11 -1.06 6.46 -12.78
N GLY A 12 -0.22 7.42 -13.17
CA GLY A 12 1.24 7.28 -13.08
C GLY A 12 1.76 7.53 -11.67
N ASP A 13 1.31 8.63 -11.06
CA ASP A 13 1.73 9.04 -9.72
C ASP A 13 1.12 8.17 -8.62
N VAL A 14 -0.14 7.76 -8.79
CA VAL A 14 -0.91 7.06 -7.75
C VAL A 14 -0.36 5.66 -7.41
N PRO A 15 -0.04 4.76 -8.36
CA PRO A 15 0.62 3.49 -8.06
C PRO A 15 2.07 3.67 -7.60
N THR A 16 2.79 4.67 -8.10
CA THR A 16 4.15 4.99 -7.60
C THR A 16 4.09 5.39 -6.12
N GLN A 17 3.13 6.23 -5.75
CA GLN A 17 2.85 6.60 -4.37
C GLN A 17 2.49 5.38 -3.51
N ALA A 18 1.64 4.48 -4.01
CA ALA A 18 1.29 3.26 -3.29
C ALA A 18 2.49 2.33 -3.06
N MET A 19 3.39 2.23 -4.04
CA MET A 19 4.63 1.46 -3.90
C MET A 19 5.59 2.08 -2.89
N ALA A 20 5.73 3.41 -2.89
CA ALA A 20 6.52 4.11 -1.89
C ALA A 20 5.95 3.89 -0.48
N LEU A 21 4.62 3.99 -0.31
CA LEU A 21 3.93 3.71 0.93
C LEU A 21 4.10 2.24 1.37
N TRP A 22 4.02 1.28 0.45
CA TRP A 22 4.28 -0.12 0.78
C TRP A 22 5.71 -0.34 1.28
N GLY A 23 6.70 0.25 0.61
CA GLY A 23 8.10 0.19 1.04
C GLY A 23 8.34 0.81 2.42
N LEU A 24 7.72 1.96 2.70
CA LEU A 24 7.76 2.59 4.03
C LEU A 24 7.09 1.71 5.10
N GLY A 25 5.98 1.07 4.76
CA GLY A 25 5.29 0.12 5.62
C GLY A 25 6.17 -1.07 6.01
N HIS A 26 6.84 -1.67 5.02
CA HIS A 26 7.78 -2.78 5.25
C HIS A 26 8.97 -2.34 6.12
N LEU A 27 9.54 -1.17 5.84
CA LEU A 27 10.65 -0.64 6.63
C LEU A 27 10.25 -0.34 8.08
N ALA A 28 9.05 0.20 8.30
CA ALA A 28 8.52 0.43 9.65
C ALA A 28 8.25 -0.90 10.39
N GLU A 29 7.73 -1.91 9.69
CA GLU A 29 7.55 -3.26 10.25
C GLU A 29 8.90 -3.85 10.72
N GLN A 30 9.94 -3.75 9.90
CA GLN A 30 11.30 -4.23 10.27
C GLN A 30 11.88 -3.51 11.49
N GLN A 31 11.46 -2.27 11.74
CA GLN A 31 11.87 -1.50 12.92
C GLN A 31 11.01 -1.81 14.17
N GLY A 32 10.00 -2.67 14.06
CA GLY A 32 9.03 -2.94 15.13
C GLY A 32 8.01 -1.81 15.32
N GLU A 33 7.98 -0.83 14.42
CA GLU A 33 7.10 0.33 14.46
C GLU A 33 5.75 -0.02 13.81
N TYR A 34 5.05 -1.02 14.35
CA TYR A 34 3.87 -1.63 13.74
C TYR A 34 2.72 -0.64 13.47
N THR A 35 2.49 0.31 14.38
CA THR A 35 1.49 1.38 14.16
C THR A 35 1.83 2.24 12.94
N LYS A 36 3.11 2.57 12.73
CA LYS A 36 3.55 3.31 11.53
C LYS A 36 3.43 2.44 10.29
N ALA A 37 3.79 1.16 10.37
CA ALA A 37 3.64 0.23 9.28
C ALA A 37 2.19 0.18 8.78
N ILE A 38 1.21 0.05 9.68
CA ILE A 38 -0.23 0.10 9.34
C ILE A 38 -0.60 1.41 8.66
N SER A 39 -0.13 2.54 9.19
CA SER A 39 -0.45 3.87 8.65
C SER A 39 0.06 4.09 7.21
N TYR A 40 1.10 3.36 6.79
CA TYR A 40 1.59 3.37 5.42
C TYR A 40 0.94 2.29 4.54
N LEU A 41 0.71 1.10 5.08
CA LEU A 41 0.15 -0.04 4.34
C LEU A 41 -1.33 0.15 3.98
N GLN A 42 -2.14 0.75 4.85
CA GLN A 42 -3.56 1.02 4.58
C GLN A 42 -3.81 1.87 3.32
N PRO A 43 -3.20 3.08 3.19
CA PRO A 43 -3.41 3.89 2.00
C PRO A 43 -2.80 3.25 0.73
N ALA A 44 -1.68 2.53 0.85
CA ALA A 44 -1.12 1.76 -0.26
C ALA A 44 -2.13 0.72 -0.78
N LEU A 45 -2.76 -0.03 0.11
CA LEU A 45 -3.75 -1.05 -0.22
C LEU A 45 -4.98 -0.44 -0.91
N GLU A 46 -5.53 0.64 -0.34
CA GLU A 46 -6.71 1.31 -0.91
C GLU A 46 -6.45 1.80 -2.34
N ILE A 47 -5.27 2.38 -2.57
CA ILE A 47 -4.86 2.82 -3.90
C ILE A 47 -4.75 1.63 -4.87
N LEU A 48 -4.00 0.59 -4.50
CA LEU A 48 -3.76 -0.56 -5.38
C LEU A 48 -5.07 -1.32 -5.68
N GLN A 49 -6.00 -1.39 -4.72
CA GLN A 49 -7.34 -1.94 -4.92
C GLN A 49 -8.15 -1.13 -5.93
N ARG A 50 -8.14 0.21 -5.82
CA ARG A 50 -8.81 1.10 -6.80
C ARG A 50 -8.24 0.94 -8.20
N LEU A 51 -6.94 0.71 -8.30
CA LEU A 51 -6.25 0.46 -9.56
C LEU A 51 -6.39 -0.99 -10.05
N LYS A 52 -6.97 -1.88 -9.25
CA LYS A 52 -7.01 -3.33 -9.49
C LYS A 52 -5.62 -3.91 -9.78
N SER A 53 -4.59 -3.39 -9.10
CA SER A 53 -3.23 -3.89 -9.21
C SER A 53 -3.11 -5.24 -8.51
N PRO A 54 -2.38 -6.22 -9.08
CA PRO A 54 -2.06 -7.48 -8.39
C PRO A 54 -1.25 -7.26 -7.10
N ASP A 55 -0.55 -6.12 -6.96
CA ASP A 55 0.24 -5.81 -5.77
C ASP A 55 -0.62 -5.58 -4.53
N ALA A 56 -1.92 -5.31 -4.69
CA ALA A 56 -2.85 -5.13 -3.58
C ALA A 56 -2.86 -6.34 -2.62
N GLU A 57 -2.77 -7.56 -3.16
CA GLU A 57 -2.74 -8.78 -2.34
C GLU A 57 -1.47 -8.85 -1.48
N SER A 58 -0.32 -8.42 -2.03
CA SER A 58 0.95 -8.40 -1.31
C SER A 58 0.95 -7.37 -0.17
N VAL A 59 0.36 -6.19 -0.42
CA VAL A 59 0.18 -5.17 0.62
C VAL A 59 -0.78 -5.65 1.70
N SER A 60 -1.89 -6.31 1.33
CA SER A 60 -2.85 -6.90 2.27
C SER A 60 -2.18 -7.94 3.18
N ALA A 61 -1.41 -8.88 2.62
CA ALA A 61 -0.70 -9.88 3.40
C ALA A 61 0.31 -9.26 4.38
N SER A 62 0.96 -8.16 3.98
CA SER A 62 1.87 -7.40 4.86
C SER A 62 1.09 -6.74 6.01
N LEU A 63 -0.06 -6.14 5.71
CA LEU A 63 -0.93 -5.51 6.70
C LEU A 63 -1.46 -6.53 7.72
N ASP A 64 -1.93 -7.69 7.26
CA ASP A 64 -2.44 -8.77 8.10
C ASP A 64 -1.36 -9.31 9.04
N ARG A 65 -0.13 -9.46 8.54
CA ARG A 65 1.02 -9.88 9.36
C ARG A 65 1.29 -8.89 10.50
N VAL A 66 1.33 -7.59 10.18
CA VAL A 66 1.56 -6.53 11.18
C VAL A 66 0.44 -6.49 12.23
N MET A 67 -0.82 -6.58 11.80
CA MET A 67 -1.96 -6.60 12.71
C MET A 67 -1.97 -7.85 13.61
N GLY A 68 -1.57 -9.00 13.06
CA GLY A 68 -1.43 -10.25 13.82
C GLY A 68 -0.39 -10.15 14.93
N VAL A 69 0.75 -9.50 14.67
CA VAL A 69 1.79 -9.28 15.70
C VAL A 69 1.29 -8.34 16.80
N MET A 70 0.61 -7.25 16.43
CA MET A 70 0.05 -6.30 17.41
C MET A 70 -1.08 -6.90 18.26
N GLY A 71 -1.93 -7.75 17.68
CA GLY A 71 -3.02 -8.42 18.39
C GLY A 71 -2.56 -9.56 19.30
N ASN A 72 -1.32 -10.03 19.13
CA ASN A 72 -0.72 -11.10 19.92
C ASN A 72 0.32 -10.56 20.95
N SER A 73 0.29 -9.25 21.22
CA SER A 73 1.14 -8.54 22.18
C SER A 73 0.39 -8.17 23.45
#